data_AF-A0A518IQV3-F1
#
_entry.id   AF-A0A518IQV3-F1
#
_cell.length_a   1.000
_cell.length_b   1.000
_cell.length_c   1.000
_cell.angle_alpha   90.00
_cell.angle_beta   90.00
_cell.angle_gamma   90.00
#
_symmetry.space_group_name_H-M   'P 1'
#
loop_
_entity.id
_entity.type
_entity.pdbx_description
1 polymer ?
#
loop_
_entity_poly.entity_id
_entity_poly.type
_entity_poly.pdbx_seq_one_letter_code
_entity_poly.pdbx_strand_id
1 'polypeptide(L)'
;MIETSNRLVGHVDWPGFAQAIRLTRTRILGGVRQTEISYAITSVDRERADARDLLKFVRGHWGIENRLHWVRDVAMGEDKCRARTGAIPQNLAALRNVTLTLVRSKGHNAITSTLRRLATKPMEIISILKH
;
A
#
# COMPACT_ATOMS: atom_id res chain seq x y z
N MET A 1 -4.77 -17.05 7.68
CA MET A 1 -6.12 -17.63 7.58
C MET A 1 -7.12 -16.49 7.48
N ILE A 2 -8.15 -16.63 6.66
CA ILE A 2 -9.25 -15.65 6.55
C ILE A 2 -10.56 -16.36 6.85
N GLU A 3 -11.45 -15.69 7.57
CA GLU A 3 -12.79 -16.14 7.88
C GLU A 3 -13.74 -14.98 7.58
N THR A 4 -14.94 -15.28 7.07
CA THR A 4 -15.93 -14.26 6.73
C THR A 4 -17.30 -14.63 7.29
N SER A 5 -18.11 -13.61 7.62
CA SER A 5 -19.45 -13.77 8.19
C SER A 5 -20.37 -12.66 7.74
N ASN A 6 -21.57 -13.01 7.30
CA ASN A 6 -22.68 -12.09 7.01
C ASN A 6 -23.75 -12.11 8.11
N ARG A 7 -23.51 -12.77 9.25
CA ARG A 7 -24.49 -12.92 10.34
C ARG A 7 -24.93 -11.60 11.00
N LEU A 8 -24.16 -10.54 10.78
CA LEU A 8 -24.41 -9.21 11.35
C LEU A 8 -25.18 -8.30 10.38
N VAL A 9 -25.51 -8.77 9.18
CA VAL A 9 -26.33 -8.00 8.22
C VAL A 9 -27.71 -7.76 8.83
N GLY A 10 -28.16 -6.49 8.83
CA GLY A 10 -29.40 -6.07 9.48
C GLY A 10 -29.28 -5.84 11.00
N HIS A 11 -28.13 -6.12 11.60
CA HIS A 11 -27.86 -5.89 13.03
C HIS A 11 -26.82 -4.81 13.29
N VAL A 12 -26.15 -4.31 12.25
CA VAL A 12 -25.12 -3.27 12.33
C VAL A 12 -25.57 -2.06 11.52
N ASP A 13 -25.60 -0.89 12.16
CA ASP A 13 -25.93 0.39 11.53
C ASP A 13 -24.67 1.01 10.88
N TRP A 14 -24.06 0.26 9.95
CA TRP A 14 -22.94 0.74 9.15
C TRP A 14 -23.34 0.74 7.68
N PRO A 15 -23.33 1.90 6.99
CA PRO A 15 -23.75 2.00 5.61
C PRO A 15 -23.01 1.03 4.70
N GLY A 16 -23.78 0.19 4.00
CA GLY A 16 -23.25 -0.79 3.06
C GLY A 16 -22.53 -1.96 3.71
N PHE A 17 -22.68 -2.25 5.01
CA PHE A 17 -22.12 -3.47 5.59
C PHE A 17 -22.72 -4.74 4.94
N ALA A 18 -21.86 -5.59 4.38
CA ALA A 18 -22.27 -6.86 3.78
C ALA A 18 -21.59 -8.07 4.41
N GLN A 19 -20.29 -7.96 4.74
CA GLN A 19 -19.54 -9.04 5.37
C GLN A 19 -18.53 -8.49 6.40
N ALA A 20 -18.40 -9.20 7.52
CA ALA A 20 -17.28 -9.07 8.43
C ALA A 20 -16.17 -10.07 8.05
N ILE A 21 -14.92 -9.65 8.21
CA ILE A 21 -13.72 -10.40 7.87
C ILE A 21 -12.86 -10.50 9.14
N ARG A 22 -12.45 -11.71 9.49
CA ARG A 22 -11.38 -11.98 10.46
C ARG A 22 -10.17 -12.52 9.72
N LEU A 23 -9.04 -11.85 9.88
CA LEU A 23 -7.78 -12.24 9.28
C LEU A 23 -6.76 -12.56 10.35
N THR A 24 -6.30 -13.80 10.35
CA THR A 24 -5.22 -14.26 11.23
C THR A 24 -3.93 -14.36 10.42
N ARG A 25 -2.90 -13.63 10.83
CA ARG A 25 -1.55 -13.65 10.27
C ARG A 25 -0.62 -14.33 11.25
N THR A 26 0.24 -15.21 10.76
CA THR A 26 1.32 -15.81 11.57
C THR A 26 2.64 -15.53 10.87
N ARG A 27 3.62 -15.04 11.63
CA ARG A 27 4.99 -14.83 11.18
C ARG A 27 5.95 -15.50 12.15
N ILE A 28 7.09 -15.97 11.63
CA ILE A 28 8.19 -16.50 12.44
C ILE A 28 9.34 -15.51 12.32
N LEU A 29 9.75 -14.91 13.44
CA LEU A 29 10.83 -13.93 13.51
C LEU A 29 11.83 -14.41 14.55
N GLY A 30 13.08 -14.67 14.14
CA GLY A 30 14.13 -15.17 15.04
C GLY A 30 13.74 -16.46 15.76
N GLY A 31 13.01 -17.37 15.09
CA GLY A 31 12.50 -18.61 15.69
C GLY A 31 11.25 -18.47 16.54
N VAL A 32 10.80 -17.24 16.85
CA VAL A 32 9.58 -16.99 17.64
C VAL A 32 8.37 -16.87 16.70
N ARG A 33 7.34 -17.68 16.96
CA ARG A 33 6.05 -17.60 16.28
C ARG A 33 5.23 -16.45 16.87
N GLN A 34 4.89 -15.46 16.05
CA GLN A 34 3.96 -14.39 16.38
C GLN A 34 2.67 -14.55 15.58
N THR A 35 1.54 -14.37 16.25
CA THR A 35 0.20 -14.42 15.64
C THR A 35 -0.52 -13.10 15.87
N GLU A 36 -1.08 -12.53 14.81
CA GLU A 36 -1.82 -11.28 14.81
C GLU A 36 -3.21 -11.53 14.23
N ILE A 37 -4.24 -10.95 14.84
CA ILE A 37 -5.61 -11.00 14.35
C ILE A 37 -6.05 -9.57 14.04
N SER A 38 -6.56 -9.35 12.84
CA SER A 38 -7.16 -8.09 12.39
C SER A 38 -8.57 -8.34 11.88
N TYR A 39 -9.48 -7.40 12.15
CA TYR A 39 -10.86 -7.42 11.65
C TYR A 39 -11.07 -6.35 10.58
N ALA A 40 -11.90 -6.64 9.60
CA ALA A 40 -12.31 -5.70 8.56
C ALA A 40 -13.77 -5.91 8.20
N ILE A 41 -14.36 -4.93 7.52
CA ILE A 41 -15.72 -5.01 6.96
C ILE A 41 -15.66 -4.67 5.47
N THR A 42 -16.61 -5.18 4.71
CA THR A 42 -16.74 -4.90 3.27
C THR A 42 -18.20 -4.73 2.89
N SER A 43 -18.43 -3.92 1.85
CA SER A 43 -19.71 -3.76 1.19
C SER A 43 -19.95 -4.73 0.04
N VAL A 44 -18.97 -5.58 -0.27
CA VAL A 44 -19.12 -6.67 -1.24
C VAL A 44 -19.85 -7.82 -0.56
N ASP A 45 -20.97 -8.25 -1.11
CA ASP A 45 -21.73 -9.41 -0.66
C ASP A 45 -20.98 -10.74 -0.91
N ARG A 46 -21.47 -11.82 -0.30
CA ARG A 46 -20.78 -13.12 -0.31
C ARG A 46 -20.88 -13.82 -1.65
N GLU A 47 -21.93 -13.51 -2.40
CA GLU A 47 -22.19 -14.00 -3.75
C GLU A 47 -21.17 -13.43 -4.75
N ARG A 48 -20.72 -12.18 -4.55
CA ARG A 48 -19.72 -11.51 -5.39
C ARG A 48 -18.29 -11.78 -4.97
N ALA A 49 -18.02 -11.97 -3.68
CA ALA A 49 -16.69 -12.27 -3.18
C ALA A 49 -16.73 -13.20 -1.96
N ASP A 50 -16.17 -14.39 -2.15
CA ASP A 50 -15.96 -15.33 -1.06
C ASP A 50 -14.71 -14.97 -0.22
N ALA A 51 -14.43 -15.78 0.81
CA ALA A 51 -13.27 -15.57 1.66
C ALA A 51 -11.93 -15.59 0.89
N ARG A 52 -11.81 -16.41 -0.16
CA ARG A 52 -10.59 -16.49 -0.97
C ARG A 52 -10.40 -15.23 -1.80
N ASP A 53 -11.47 -14.69 -2.39
CA ASP A 53 -11.41 -13.45 -3.14
C ASP A 53 -11.11 -12.24 -2.25
N LEU A 54 -11.76 -12.17 -1.09
CA LEU A 54 -11.46 -11.14 -0.10
C LEU A 54 -10.00 -11.22 0.39
N LEU A 55 -9.42 -12.42 0.52
CA LEU A 55 -7.99 -12.56 0.82
C LEU A 55 -7.10 -12.02 -0.30
N LYS A 56 -7.48 -12.21 -1.58
CA LYS A 56 -6.76 -11.61 -2.71
C LYS A 56 -6.81 -10.09 -2.62
N PHE A 57 -7.97 -9.50 -2.32
CA PHE A 57 -8.10 -8.05 -2.16
C PHE A 57 -7.24 -7.51 -1.03
N VAL A 58 -7.28 -8.16 0.15
CA VAL A 58 -6.43 -7.78 1.28
C VAL A 58 -4.95 -7.85 0.91
N ARG A 59 -4.51 -8.92 0.23
CA ARG A 59 -3.12 -9.04 -0.24
C ARG A 59 -2.76 -7.97 -1.28
N GLY A 60 -3.68 -7.66 -2.19
CA GLY A 60 -3.51 -6.59 -3.18
C GLY A 60 -3.35 -5.23 -2.53
N HIS A 61 -4.18 -4.94 -1.52
CA HIS A 61 -4.08 -3.71 -0.72
C HIS A 61 -2.74 -3.60 0.01
N TRP A 62 -2.25 -4.68 0.63
CA TRP A 62 -0.89 -4.73 1.20
C TRP A 62 0.20 -4.48 0.15
N GLY A 63 -0.03 -4.88 -1.09
CA GLY A 63 0.84 -4.55 -2.20
C GLY A 63 0.96 -3.04 -2.43
N ILE A 64 -0.11 -2.27 -2.23
CA ILE A 64 -0.09 -0.80 -2.32
C ILE A 64 0.74 -0.24 -1.16
N GLU A 65 0.50 -0.68 0.07
CA GLU A 65 1.27 -0.23 1.24
C GLU A 65 2.77 -0.46 1.07
N ASN A 66 3.16 -1.68 0.70
CA ASN A 66 4.57 -2.03 0.56
C ASN A 66 5.24 -1.39 -0.66
N ARG A 67 4.53 -1.24 -1.79
CA ARG A 67 5.14 -0.75 -3.03
C ARG A 67 5.04 0.76 -3.18
N LEU A 68 3.99 1.40 -2.67
CA LEU A 68 3.77 2.83 -2.83
C LEU A 68 4.14 3.59 -1.55
N HIS A 69 3.45 3.29 -0.44
CA HIS A 69 3.59 4.05 0.81
C HIS A 69 4.99 3.90 1.40
N TRP A 70 5.45 2.68 1.64
CA TRP A 70 6.79 2.45 2.18
C TRP A 70 7.91 3.11 1.36
N VAL A 71 7.81 3.08 0.03
CA VAL A 71 8.80 3.72 -0.86
C VAL A 71 8.80 5.24 -0.67
N ARG A 72 7.62 5.85 -0.56
CA ARG A 72 7.51 7.29 -0.33
C ARG A 72 8.01 7.69 1.05
N ASP A 73 7.57 6.97 2.07
CA ASP A 73 7.83 7.29 3.47
C ASP A 73 9.30 7.10 3.82
N VAL A 74 9.86 5.96 3.41
CA VAL A 74 11.23 5.57 3.78
C VAL A 74 12.23 5.94 2.70
N ALA A 75 12.03 5.49 1.45
CA ALA A 75 13.05 5.66 0.40
C ALA A 75 13.10 7.10 -0.13
N MET A 76 11.97 7.81 -0.19
CA MET A 76 11.90 9.24 -0.55
C MET A 76 11.80 10.17 0.67
N GLY A 77 11.86 9.62 1.88
CA GLY A 77 11.94 10.36 3.14
C GLY A 77 10.74 11.26 3.44
N GLU A 78 9.53 10.87 3.01
CA GLU A 78 8.31 11.65 3.26
C GLU A 78 8.05 11.85 4.75
N ASP A 79 8.17 10.80 5.58
CA ASP A 79 8.00 10.89 7.04
C ASP A 79 8.98 11.85 7.71
N LYS A 80 10.20 11.92 7.18
CA LYS A 80 11.27 12.79 7.71
C LYS A 80 11.13 14.23 7.23
N CYS A 81 10.30 14.50 6.22
CA CYS A 81 10.12 15.83 5.67
C CYS A 81 9.31 16.70 6.63
N ARG A 82 9.89 17.83 7.08
CA ARG A 82 9.25 18.78 8.01
C ARG A 82 8.54 19.95 7.32
N ALA A 83 8.45 19.96 5.99
CA ALA A 83 7.77 21.02 5.27
C ALA A 83 6.25 20.96 5.55
N ARG A 84 5.69 22.05 6.10
CA ARG A 84 4.27 22.13 6.54
C ARG A 84 3.55 23.40 6.08
N THR A 85 4.22 24.29 5.36
CA THR A 85 3.66 25.60 4.99
C THR A 85 2.92 25.57 3.66
N GLY A 86 1.76 26.20 3.59
CA GLY A 86 1.00 26.39 2.35
C GLY A 86 0.74 25.07 1.60
N ALA A 87 0.91 25.10 0.28
CA ALA A 87 0.71 23.94 -0.60
C ALA A 87 1.93 22.99 -0.67
N ILE A 88 2.98 23.21 0.13
CA ILE A 88 4.22 22.44 0.02
C ILE A 88 4.01 20.93 0.28
N PRO A 89 3.25 20.50 1.31
CA PRO A 89 3.02 19.07 1.53
C PRO A 89 2.37 18.37 0.33
N GLN A 90 1.35 18.98 -0.26
CA GLN A 90 0.63 18.45 -1.42
C GLN A 90 1.53 18.42 -2.66
N ASN A 91 2.29 19.51 -2.90
CA ASN A 91 3.22 19.58 -4.04
C ASN A 91 4.31 18.51 -3.93
N LEU A 92 4.88 18.31 -2.74
CA LEU A 92 5.88 17.26 -2.53
C LEU A 92 5.30 15.85 -2.69
N ALA A 93 4.08 15.60 -2.22
CA ALA A 93 3.40 14.33 -2.44
C ALA A 93 3.18 14.07 -3.95
N ALA A 94 2.73 15.08 -4.69
CA ALA A 94 2.54 15.00 -6.14
C ALA A 94 3.87 14.71 -6.87
N LEU A 95 4.95 15.42 -6.54
CA LEU A 95 6.27 15.20 -7.13
C LEU A 95 6.81 13.80 -6.86
N ARG A 96 6.64 13.27 -5.64
CA ARG A 96 7.02 11.89 -5.31
C ARG A 96 6.24 10.87 -6.15
N ASN A 97 4.92 11.07 -6.30
CA ASN A 97 4.08 10.21 -7.12
C ASN A 97 4.49 10.22 -8.60
N VAL A 98 4.75 11.40 -9.17
CA VAL A 98 5.24 11.55 -10.54
C VAL A 98 6.58 10.84 -10.72
N THR A 99 7.53 11.08 -9.81
CA THR A 99 8.86 10.46 -9.83
C THR A 99 8.75 8.93 -9.81
N LEU A 100 7.96 8.39 -8.88
CA LEU A 100 7.77 6.94 -8.76
C LEU A 100 7.13 6.33 -10.01
N THR A 101 6.16 7.03 -10.59
CA THR A 101 5.46 6.59 -11.80
C THR A 101 6.41 6.54 -12.99
N LEU A 102 7.24 7.58 -13.19
CA LEU A 102 8.23 7.64 -14.26
C LEU A 102 9.32 6.57 -14.13
N VAL A 103 9.85 6.37 -12.92
CA VAL A 103 10.85 5.33 -12.67
C VAL A 103 10.29 3.95 -13.02
N ARG A 104 9.03 3.68 -12.62
CA ARG A 104 8.35 2.41 -12.94
C ARG A 104 8.03 2.26 -14.42
N SER A 105 7.58 3.30 -15.10
CA SER A 105 7.23 3.23 -16.52
C SER A 105 8.45 2.91 -17.40
N LYS A 106 9.66 3.26 -16.95
CA LYS A 106 10.93 2.87 -17.58
C LYS A 106 11.43 1.48 -17.15
N GLY A 107 10.60 0.68 -16.46
CA GLY A 107 10.90 -0.71 -16.09
C GLY A 107 11.79 -0.88 -14.85
N HIS A 108 12.13 0.20 -14.14
CA HIS A 108 12.95 0.10 -12.93
C HIS A 108 12.09 -0.31 -11.73
N ASN A 109 12.13 -1.60 -11.38
CA ASN A 109 11.38 -2.15 -10.25
C ASN A 109 12.11 -2.05 -8.90
N ALA A 110 13.45 -1.99 -8.92
CA ALA A 110 14.27 -1.80 -7.72
C ALA A 110 14.35 -0.30 -7.37
N ILE A 111 13.27 0.24 -6.80
CA ILE A 111 13.11 1.69 -6.64
C ILE A 111 14.20 2.31 -5.76
N THR A 112 14.46 1.74 -4.58
CA THR A 112 15.43 2.31 -3.62
C THR A 112 16.84 2.42 -4.21
N SER A 113 17.33 1.38 -4.89
CA SER A 113 18.65 1.43 -5.54
C SER A 113 18.64 2.37 -6.75
N THR A 114 17.54 2.42 -7.50
CA THR A 114 17.39 3.33 -8.64
C THR A 114 17.41 4.79 -8.19
N LEU A 115 16.66 5.16 -7.15
CA LEU A 115 16.68 6.52 -6.58
C LEU A 115 18.08 6.91 -6.11
N ARG A 116 18.80 6.02 -5.41
CA ARG A 116 20.18 6.27 -4.97
C ARG A 116 21.14 6.49 -6.13
N ARG A 117 21.02 5.70 -7.22
CA ARG A 117 21.82 5.87 -8.44
C ARG A 117 21.51 7.19 -9.13
N LEU A 118 20.23 7.51 -9.30
CA LEU A 118 19.80 8.73 -9.98
C LEU A 118 20.22 9.98 -9.21
N ALA A 119 20.20 9.94 -7.88
CA ALA A 119 20.67 11.03 -7.03
C ALA A 119 22.14 11.41 -7.27
N THR A 120 22.98 10.49 -7.75
CA THR A 120 24.40 10.74 -8.07
C THR A 120 24.67 10.91 -9.56
N LYS A 121 23.65 10.79 -10.42
CA LYS A 121 23.78 10.83 -11.88
C LYS A 121 22.68 11.68 -12.54
N PRO A 122 22.80 13.02 -12.49
CA PRO A 122 21.78 13.94 -13.00
C PRO A 122 21.45 13.77 -14.49
N MET A 123 22.44 13.39 -15.30
CA MET A 123 22.23 13.17 -16.74
C MET A 123 21.33 11.95 -17.03
N GLU A 124 21.38 10.91 -16.18
CA GLU A 124 20.47 9.77 -16.31
C GLU A 124 19.02 10.16 -15.95
N ILE A 125 18.82 11.09 -15.01
CA ILE A 125 17.49 11.64 -14.71
C ILE A 125 16.89 12.32 -15.94
N ILE A 126 17.68 13.12 -16.66
CA ILE A 126 17.23 13.81 -17.86
C ILE A 126 16.77 12.79 -18.92
N SER A 127 17.45 11.64 -19.05
CA SER A 127 17.01 10.58 -19.98
C SER A 127 15.69 9.91 -19.58
N ILE A 128 15.35 9.86 -18.29
CA ILE A 128 14.06 9.34 -17.80
C ILE A 128 12.92 10.32 -18.11
N LEU A 129 13.22 11.62 -18.07
CA LEU A 129 12.26 12.70 -18.36
C LEU A 129 12.02 12.91 -19.86
N LYS A 130 12.99 12.57 -20.69
CA LYS A 130 12.85 12.61 -22.15
C LYS A 130 12.04 11.38 -22.60
N HIS A 131 10.91 11.64 -23.25
CA HIS A 131 10.08 10.64 -23.90
C HIS A 131 10.78 10.08 -25.14
#